data_AF-A0A1X6N043-F1
#
_entry.id   AF-A0A1X6N043-F1
#
_cell.length_a   1.000
_cell.length_b   1.000
_cell.length_c   1.000
_cell.angle_alpha   90.00
_cell.angle_beta   90.00
_cell.angle_gamma   90.00
#
_symmetry.space_group_name_H-M   'P 1'
#
loop_
_entity.id
_entity.type
_entity.pdbx_description
1 polymer ?
#
loop_
_entity_poly.entity_id
_entity_poly.type
_entity_poly.pdbx_seq_one_letter_code
_entity_poly.pdbx_strand_id
1 'polypeptide(L)'
;PIGIYIALWLDPVGMAEELDIHAVLTAAQAMTPRKYLGYVHVVRDFPLPSRPWHRCHIRFVGEGMPEEQPEKGILSDMCTPIEPTTAHPAGRREPLHPSRLFPYPNCYQHHFIDKLVRVPTHIIQYDNCVRLRPREMRRHMNYENGDWVIRRALVKDMEADREVWSPEIIVPHDEENPGVPPAMEVDDEENAADTAGHKESVQEDGDDSGDPPDLMQALAIVMTAGDRLNMDIDTLPLVRISLDLTEGGKFEDPRGFLKEVAAMTECEIV
;
A
#
# COMPACT_ATOMS: atom_id res chain seq x y z
N PRO A 1 -0.52 0.20 16.31
CA PRO A 1 0.43 1.34 16.22
C PRO A 1 0.32 2.06 14.87
N ILE A 2 -0.85 2.61 14.53
CA ILE A 2 -1.03 3.36 13.28
C ILE A 2 -0.40 4.76 13.43
N GLY A 3 0.16 5.30 12.36
CA GLY A 3 0.63 6.69 12.32
C GLY A 3 2.06 6.91 12.80
N ILE A 4 2.82 5.84 13.05
CA ILE A 4 4.20 5.91 13.54
C ILE A 4 5.19 5.70 12.40
N TYR A 5 6.38 6.29 12.53
CA TYR A 5 7.53 5.96 11.71
C TYR A 5 8.36 4.87 12.40
N ILE A 6 8.93 3.98 11.60
CA ILE A 6 9.78 2.87 12.03
C ILE A 6 10.99 2.74 11.10
N ALA A 7 12.11 2.26 11.65
CA ALA A 7 13.13 1.60 10.85
C ALA A 7 12.77 0.12 10.71
N LEU A 8 13.01 -0.47 9.55
CA LEU A 8 12.72 -1.88 9.31
C LEU A 8 13.77 -2.56 8.42
N TRP A 9 13.90 -3.87 8.61
CA TRP A 9 14.77 -4.78 7.86
C TRP A 9 13.98 -6.03 7.52
N LEU A 10 14.26 -6.63 6.36
CA LEU A 10 13.79 -7.98 6.07
C LEU A 10 14.39 -8.98 7.07
N ASP A 11 13.61 -9.96 7.49
CA ASP A 11 14.08 -11.09 8.32
C ASP A 11 14.13 -12.37 7.47
N PRO A 12 15.15 -12.52 6.60
CA PRO A 12 15.21 -13.65 5.69
C PRO A 12 15.39 -14.98 6.43
N VAL A 13 16.07 -14.97 7.59
CA VAL A 13 16.30 -16.18 8.40
C VAL A 13 15.00 -16.63 9.02
N GLY A 14 14.25 -15.73 9.66
CA GLY A 14 12.94 -16.07 10.22
C GLY A 14 11.95 -16.59 9.16
N MET A 15 11.97 -16.03 7.94
CA MET A 15 11.18 -16.55 6.82
C MET A 15 11.63 -17.96 6.40
N ALA A 16 12.94 -18.21 6.30
CA ALA A 16 13.46 -19.50 5.88
C ALA A 16 13.27 -20.61 6.91
N GLU A 17 13.33 -20.29 8.21
CA GLU A 17 13.07 -21.23 9.30
C GLU A 17 11.64 -21.78 9.27
N GLU A 18 10.66 -21.00 8.81
CA GLU A 18 9.27 -21.45 8.65
C GLU A 18 9.08 -22.48 7.52
N LEU A 19 9.98 -22.49 6.53
CA LEU A 19 9.93 -23.39 5.39
C LEU A 19 10.61 -24.75 5.66
N ASP A 20 11.49 -24.82 6.66
CA ASP A 20 12.27 -26.01 7.03
C ASP A 20 13.08 -26.63 5.86
N ILE A 21 13.55 -25.79 4.94
CA ILE A 21 14.40 -26.18 3.80
C ILE A 21 15.82 -25.67 4.01
N HIS A 22 16.77 -26.59 4.21
CA HIS A 22 18.17 -26.25 4.52
C HIS A 22 18.85 -25.37 3.46
N ALA A 23 18.55 -25.59 2.18
CA ALA A 23 19.12 -24.79 1.08
C ALA A 23 18.66 -23.32 1.16
N VAL A 24 17.36 -23.10 1.42
CA VAL A 24 16.78 -21.76 1.61
C VAL A 24 17.34 -21.08 2.85
N LEU A 25 17.49 -21.81 3.96
CA LEU A 25 18.11 -21.28 5.17
C LEU A 25 19.56 -20.83 4.93
N THR A 26 20.33 -21.60 4.16
CA THR A 26 21.71 -21.24 3.82
C THR A 26 21.77 -19.98 2.97
N ALA A 27 20.88 -19.86 1.98
CA ALA A 27 20.76 -18.66 1.15
C ALA A 27 20.34 -17.43 1.98
N ALA A 28 19.35 -17.60 2.86
CA ALA A 28 18.87 -16.56 3.76
C ALA A 28 19.96 -16.05 4.72
N GLN A 29 20.78 -16.94 5.27
CA GLN A 29 21.91 -16.59 6.13
C GLN A 29 23.01 -15.82 5.40
N ALA A 30 23.14 -15.98 4.08
CA ALA A 30 24.08 -15.24 3.26
C ALA A 30 23.57 -13.84 2.87
N MET A 31 22.28 -13.56 3.06
CA MET A 31 21.73 -12.24 2.78
C MET A 31 22.18 -11.21 3.81
N THR A 32 22.32 -9.97 3.35
CA THR A 32 22.57 -8.82 4.22
C THR A 32 21.39 -7.86 4.09
N PRO A 33 20.34 -8.00 4.92
CA PRO A 33 19.19 -7.11 4.90
C PRO A 33 19.61 -5.66 5.11
N ARG A 34 19.08 -4.77 4.29
CA ARG A 34 19.36 -3.33 4.42
C ARG A 34 18.28 -2.67 5.25
N LYS A 35 18.63 -1.48 5.76
CA LYS A 35 17.72 -0.66 6.55
C LYS A 35 16.83 0.16 5.64
N TYR A 36 15.55 0.17 5.95
CA TYR A 36 14.56 1.05 5.31
C TYR A 36 13.80 1.83 6.36
N LEU A 37 13.17 2.93 5.95
CA LEU A 37 12.26 3.70 6.79
C LEU A 37 10.83 3.53 6.28
N GLY A 38 9.89 3.39 7.22
CA GLY A 38 8.48 3.17 6.92
C GLY A 38 7.57 3.95 7.84
N TYR A 39 6.38 4.25 7.33
CA TYR A 39 5.23 4.78 8.03
C TYR A 39 4.16 3.69 8.12
N VAL A 40 3.71 3.37 9.33
CA VAL A 40 2.67 2.37 9.56
C VAL A 40 1.31 2.98 9.21
N HIS A 41 0.85 2.71 7.98
CA HIS A 41 -0.39 3.27 7.45
C HIS A 41 -1.62 2.55 8.00
N VAL A 42 -1.60 1.21 7.99
CA VAL A 42 -2.70 0.39 8.52
C VAL A 42 -2.12 -0.78 9.30
N VAL A 43 -2.74 -1.08 10.44
CA VAL A 43 -2.52 -2.33 11.17
C VAL A 43 -3.73 -3.21 10.89
N ARG A 44 -3.52 -4.32 10.19
CA ARG A 44 -4.60 -5.19 9.68
C ARG A 44 -5.07 -6.20 10.70
N ASP A 45 -4.13 -6.75 11.46
CA ASP A 45 -4.44 -7.69 12.53
C ASP A 45 -4.15 -7.04 13.88
N PHE A 46 -5.04 -7.24 14.85
CA PHE A 46 -4.78 -6.78 16.19
C PHE A 46 -3.56 -7.55 16.77
N PRO A 47 -2.57 -6.86 17.35
CA PRO A 47 -1.41 -7.52 17.96
C PRO A 47 -1.86 -8.25 19.23
N LEU A 48 -2.17 -9.54 19.10
CA LEU A 48 -2.57 -10.41 20.20
C LEU A 48 -1.36 -11.20 20.71
N PRO A 49 -1.16 -11.36 22.03
CA PRO A 49 -0.07 -12.17 22.57
C PRO A 49 -0.04 -13.62 22.08
N SER A 50 -1.19 -14.15 21.66
CA SER A 50 -1.33 -15.50 21.08
C SER A 50 -0.90 -15.60 19.61
N ARG A 51 -0.69 -14.47 18.93
CA ARG A 51 -0.26 -14.42 17.53
C ARG A 51 1.18 -13.92 17.46
N PRO A 52 2.14 -14.74 17.00
CA PRO A 52 3.54 -14.34 16.98
C PRO A 52 3.82 -13.15 16.05
N TRP A 53 2.95 -12.91 15.06
CA TRP A 53 3.02 -11.79 14.13
C TRP A 53 1.65 -11.17 13.84
N HIS A 54 1.67 -9.91 13.39
CA HIS A 54 0.52 -9.19 12.89
C HIS A 54 0.85 -8.45 11.58
N ARG A 55 -0.14 -8.30 10.71
CA ARG A 55 0.04 -7.64 9.40
C ARG A 55 0.00 -6.12 9.53
N CYS A 56 1.00 -5.46 8.96
CA CYS A 56 1.06 -4.01 8.84
C CYS A 56 1.25 -3.61 7.38
N HIS A 57 0.47 -2.63 6.91
CA HIS A 57 0.69 -1.98 5.62
C HIS A 57 1.61 -0.78 5.85
N ILE A 58 2.79 -0.86 5.25
CA ILE A 58 3.88 0.10 5.41
C ILE A 58 3.95 0.95 4.15
N ARG A 59 3.89 2.27 4.31
CA ARG A 59 4.34 3.21 3.27
C ARG A 59 5.77 3.58 3.52
N PHE A 60 6.60 3.54 2.49
CA PHE A 60 8.02 3.79 2.69
C PHE A 60 8.36 5.29 2.66
N VAL A 61 9.45 5.60 3.36
CA VAL A 61 10.09 6.91 3.34
C VAL A 61 11.39 6.79 2.54
N GLY A 62 11.59 7.70 1.59
CA GLY A 62 12.82 7.80 0.81
C GLY A 62 13.59 9.08 1.11
N GLU A 63 14.90 9.03 0.86
CA GLU A 63 15.71 10.23 0.70
C GLU A 63 15.47 10.78 -0.71
N GLY A 64 14.92 11.99 -0.79
CA GLY A 64 14.45 12.60 -2.03
C GLY A 64 13.11 12.05 -2.52
N MET A 65 12.72 12.57 -3.68
CA MET A 65 11.48 12.20 -4.35
C MET A 65 11.58 10.80 -4.96
N PRO A 66 10.46 10.07 -5.08
CA PRO A 66 10.45 8.79 -5.78
C PRO A 66 10.85 8.95 -7.25
N GLU A 67 11.49 7.93 -7.80
CA GLU A 67 11.71 7.84 -9.24
C GLU A 67 10.38 7.59 -9.96
N GLU A 68 10.21 8.24 -11.12
CA GLU A 68 9.03 8.06 -11.95
C GLU A 68 8.93 6.62 -12.45
N GLN A 69 7.72 6.07 -12.39
CA GLN A 69 7.35 4.79 -13.01
C GLN A 69 6.10 5.04 -13.83
N PRO A 70 6.23 5.65 -15.03
CA PRO A 70 5.10 5.98 -15.89
C PRO A 70 4.25 4.75 -16.21
N GLU A 71 4.87 3.57 -16.35
CA GLU A 71 4.21 2.29 -16.59
C GLU A 71 3.28 1.84 -15.44
N LYS A 72 3.39 2.48 -14.28
CA LYS A 72 2.51 2.26 -13.12
C LYS A 72 1.71 3.52 -12.75
N GLY A 73 1.75 4.57 -13.57
CA GLY A 73 1.15 5.87 -13.29
C GLY A 73 1.73 6.57 -12.05
N ILE A 74 3.00 6.31 -11.69
CA ILE A 74 3.65 6.91 -10.53
C ILE A 74 4.58 8.04 -11.01
N LEU A 75 4.28 9.27 -10.58
CA LEU A 75 5.08 10.45 -10.84
C LEU A 75 5.98 10.80 -9.64
N SER A 76 7.04 11.57 -9.87
CA SER A 76 8.02 11.90 -8.83
C SER A 76 7.42 12.81 -7.74
N ASP A 77 6.44 13.63 -8.09
CA ASP A 77 5.73 14.51 -7.15
C ASP A 77 4.60 13.82 -6.37
N MET A 78 4.44 12.50 -6.51
CA MET A 78 3.52 11.69 -5.72
C MET A 78 4.11 11.29 -4.36
N CYS A 79 4.54 12.30 -3.62
CA CYS A 79 5.14 12.17 -2.30
C CYS A 79 4.82 13.39 -1.41
N THR A 80 5.02 13.27 -0.09
CA THR A 80 4.88 14.43 0.81
C THR A 80 6.18 14.66 1.56
N PRO A 81 6.70 15.89 1.59
CA PRO A 81 7.89 16.18 2.38
C PRO A 81 7.64 15.97 3.88
N ILE A 82 8.68 15.53 4.59
CA ILE A 82 8.67 15.40 6.05
C ILE A 82 9.62 16.46 6.61
N GLU A 83 9.14 17.25 7.58
CA GLU A 83 9.94 18.29 8.24
C GLU A 83 11.27 17.72 8.77
N PRO A 84 12.44 18.35 8.49
CA PRO A 84 12.65 19.75 8.04
C PRO A 84 12.58 20.00 6.53
N THR A 85 12.27 18.98 5.72
CA THR A 85 12.19 19.13 4.26
C THR A 85 10.96 19.95 3.89
N THR A 86 11.12 21.00 3.07
CA THR A 86 10.01 21.87 2.63
C THR A 86 9.81 21.89 1.12
N ALA A 87 10.80 21.44 0.35
CA ALA A 87 10.74 21.46 -1.10
C ALA A 87 9.75 20.43 -1.63
N HIS A 88 8.84 20.84 -2.51
CA HIS A 88 8.00 19.95 -3.31
C HIS A 88 7.84 20.58 -4.71
N PRO A 89 8.05 19.85 -5.82
CA PRO A 89 8.12 20.44 -7.17
C PRO A 89 6.89 21.26 -7.54
N ALA A 90 5.70 20.76 -7.19
CA ALA A 90 4.46 21.45 -7.46
C ALA A 90 4.17 22.64 -6.51
N GLY A 91 4.96 22.83 -5.44
CA GLY A 91 4.76 23.88 -4.43
C GLY A 91 3.45 23.81 -3.63
N ARG A 92 2.63 22.77 -3.86
CA ARG A 92 1.26 22.65 -3.33
C ARG A 92 1.15 21.92 -2.00
N ARG A 93 2.24 21.33 -1.50
CA ARG A 93 2.21 20.47 -0.31
C ARG A 93 3.03 21.08 0.80
N GLU A 94 2.36 21.36 1.91
CA GLU A 94 3.04 21.63 3.15
C GLU A 94 3.67 20.34 3.68
N PRO A 95 4.83 20.41 4.34
CA PRO A 95 5.42 19.26 5.00
C PRO A 95 4.48 18.64 6.04
N LEU A 96 4.70 17.35 6.26
CA LEU A 96 4.22 16.65 7.44
C LEU A 96 5.10 17.03 8.63
N HIS A 97 4.48 17.24 9.78
CA HIS A 97 5.14 17.62 11.04
C HIS A 97 5.04 16.47 12.04
N PRO A 98 6.05 15.58 12.12
CA PRO A 98 6.04 14.52 13.11
C PRO A 98 6.13 15.08 14.54
N SER A 99 5.71 14.27 15.52
CA SER A 99 5.68 14.62 16.95
C SER A 99 7.06 14.96 17.54
N ARG A 100 8.13 14.62 16.83
CA ARG A 100 9.54 14.80 17.18
C ARG A 100 10.31 15.04 15.88
N LEU A 101 11.48 15.65 15.97
CA LEU A 101 12.33 15.91 14.82
C LEU A 101 12.61 14.61 14.05
N PHE A 102 12.39 14.64 12.74
CA PHE A 102 12.79 13.54 11.88
C PHE A 102 14.32 13.54 11.75
N PRO A 103 14.99 12.39 11.96
CA PRO A 103 16.45 12.38 12.12
C PRO A 103 17.23 12.55 10.82
N TYR A 104 16.56 12.50 9.67
CA TYR A 104 17.19 12.61 8.36
C TYR A 104 16.62 13.82 7.60
N PRO A 105 17.47 14.63 6.95
CA PRO A 105 17.02 15.69 6.06
C PRO A 105 16.56 15.11 4.72
N ASN A 106 15.91 15.93 3.90
CA ASN A 106 15.52 15.57 2.53
C ASN A 106 14.67 14.29 2.44
N CYS A 107 13.78 14.08 3.42
CA CYS A 107 12.94 12.90 3.49
C CYS A 107 11.52 13.16 3.00
N TYR A 108 10.99 12.18 2.27
CA TYR A 108 9.65 12.22 1.70
C TYR A 108 8.92 10.92 2.00
N GLN A 109 7.64 11.03 2.36
CA GLN A 109 6.73 9.91 2.41
C GLN A 109 6.26 9.60 1.00
N HIS A 110 6.66 8.45 0.47
CA HIS A 110 6.30 8.01 -0.90
C HIS A 110 4.91 7.39 -0.86
N HIS A 111 4.00 7.83 -1.74
CA HIS A 111 2.59 7.44 -1.64
C HIS A 111 2.31 6.05 -2.22
N PHE A 112 3.07 5.66 -3.24
CA PHE A 112 2.86 4.41 -3.99
C PHE A 112 4.02 3.41 -3.89
N ILE A 113 4.96 3.66 -2.98
CA ILE A 113 5.94 2.64 -2.59
C ILE A 113 5.51 2.11 -1.23
N ASP A 114 4.82 0.97 -1.26
CA ASP A 114 4.24 0.34 -0.09
C ASP A 114 4.44 -1.17 -0.11
N LYS A 115 4.29 -1.80 1.06
CA LYS A 115 4.25 -3.25 1.18
C LYS A 115 3.42 -3.66 2.41
N LEU A 116 2.69 -4.76 2.27
CA LEU A 116 2.10 -5.47 3.40
C LEU A 116 3.15 -6.43 3.97
N VAL A 117 3.44 -6.32 5.26
CA VAL A 117 4.50 -7.09 5.94
C VAL A 117 3.97 -7.73 7.22
N ARG A 118 4.65 -8.79 7.69
CA ARG A 118 4.46 -9.35 9.04
C ARG A 118 5.42 -8.68 10.00
N VAL A 119 4.89 -8.13 11.08
CA VAL A 119 5.66 -7.55 12.19
C VAL A 119 5.54 -8.47 13.40
N PRO A 120 6.65 -8.82 14.07
CA PRO A 120 6.62 -9.57 15.32
C PRO A 120 5.74 -8.91 16.37
N THR A 121 4.86 -9.69 16.98
CA THR A 121 4.00 -9.22 18.07
C THR A 121 4.76 -9.26 19.37
N HIS A 122 5.25 -8.11 19.80
CA HIS A 122 5.84 -7.91 21.13
C HIS A 122 5.15 -6.75 21.85
N ILE A 123 5.26 -6.75 23.18
CA ILE A 123 4.87 -5.60 23.99
C ILE A 123 5.91 -4.50 23.75
N ILE A 124 5.63 -3.62 22.79
CA ILE A 124 6.48 -2.49 22.44
C ILE A 124 5.91 -1.23 23.11
N GLN A 125 6.76 -0.49 23.80
CA GLN A 125 6.40 0.83 24.32
C GLN A 125 6.59 1.88 23.23
N TYR A 126 5.48 2.50 22.81
CA TYR A 126 5.49 3.46 21.71
C TYR A 126 5.71 4.91 22.16
N ASP A 127 5.83 5.18 23.47
CA ASP A 127 5.82 6.53 24.04
C ASP A 127 6.86 7.47 23.42
N ASN A 128 7.98 6.90 22.97
CA ASN A 128 9.10 7.64 22.40
C ASN A 128 9.22 7.60 20.88
N CYS A 129 8.27 6.99 20.16
CA CYS A 129 8.34 6.91 18.70
C CYS A 129 8.05 8.26 18.02
N VAL A 130 8.67 8.44 16.84
CA VAL A 130 8.32 9.50 15.90
C VAL A 130 6.98 9.13 15.26
N ARG A 131 6.00 10.04 15.30
CA ARG A 131 4.64 9.76 14.80
C ARG A 131 3.96 11.00 14.25
N LEU A 132 3.01 10.81 13.35
CA LEU A 132 2.08 11.86 12.97
C LEU A 132 0.95 11.96 14.00
N ARG A 133 0.62 13.19 14.43
CA ARG A 133 -0.58 13.46 15.23
C ARG A 133 -1.83 13.35 14.33
N PRO A 134 -3.04 13.17 14.89
CA PRO A 134 -4.26 12.96 14.08
C PRO A 134 -4.47 13.98 12.95
N ARG A 135 -4.19 15.26 13.19
CA ARG A 135 -4.25 16.32 12.17
C ARG A 135 -3.29 16.07 11.00
N GLU A 136 -2.05 15.68 11.30
CA GLU A 136 -1.03 15.39 10.29
C GLU A 136 -1.28 14.06 9.56
N MET A 137 -1.88 13.08 10.25
CA MET A 137 -2.36 11.86 9.60
C MET A 137 -3.46 12.18 8.58
N ARG A 138 -4.44 13.02 8.94
CA ARG A 138 -5.50 13.46 8.04
C ARG A 138 -4.94 14.23 6.85
N ARG A 139 -3.97 15.12 7.09
CA ARG A 139 -3.23 15.83 6.03
C ARG A 139 -2.55 14.85 5.06
N HIS A 140 -1.82 13.86 5.58
CA HIS A 140 -1.20 12.83 4.76
C HIS A 140 -2.24 12.07 3.91
N MET A 141 -3.34 11.62 4.52
CA MET A 141 -4.42 10.91 3.81
C MET A 141 -5.03 11.77 2.69
N ASN A 142 -5.23 13.07 2.92
CA ASN A 142 -5.77 13.96 1.90
C ASN A 142 -4.84 14.11 0.69
N TYR A 143 -3.54 14.28 0.91
CA TYR A 143 -2.56 14.35 -0.17
C TYR A 143 -2.51 13.04 -0.96
N GLU A 144 -2.49 11.91 -0.25
CA GLU A 144 -2.45 10.61 -0.88
C GLU A 144 -3.72 10.31 -1.69
N ASN A 145 -4.90 10.66 -1.16
CA ASN A 145 -6.15 10.51 -1.90
C ASN A 145 -6.16 11.33 -3.19
N GLY A 146 -5.61 12.56 -3.17
CA GLY A 146 -5.42 13.37 -4.36
C GLY A 146 -4.53 12.68 -5.40
N ASP A 147 -3.43 12.09 -4.96
CA ASP A 147 -2.51 11.36 -5.84
C ASP A 147 -3.11 10.09 -6.40
N TRP A 148 -3.93 9.38 -5.60
CA TRP A 148 -4.66 8.20 -6.07
C TRP A 148 -5.59 8.53 -7.23
N VAL A 149 -6.25 9.69 -7.20
CA VAL A 149 -7.11 10.16 -8.29
C VAL A 149 -6.28 10.39 -9.56
N ILE A 150 -5.15 11.09 -9.44
CA ILE A 150 -4.25 11.36 -10.57
C ILE A 150 -3.71 10.05 -11.15
N ARG A 151 -3.15 9.19 -10.30
CA ARG A 151 -2.61 7.89 -10.70
C ARG A 151 -3.64 7.02 -11.41
N ARG A 152 -4.89 6.98 -10.91
CA ARG A 152 -5.98 6.21 -11.52
C ARG A 152 -6.31 6.73 -12.92
N ALA A 153 -6.33 8.05 -13.11
CA ALA A 153 -6.54 8.64 -14.44
C ALA A 153 -5.40 8.27 -15.40
N LEU A 154 -4.14 8.41 -14.97
CA LEU A 154 -2.97 8.03 -15.78
C LEU A 154 -3.01 6.57 -16.22
N VAL A 155 -3.27 5.64 -15.28
CA VAL A 155 -3.36 4.21 -15.59
C VAL A 155 -4.48 3.93 -16.58
N LYS A 156 -5.65 4.57 -16.42
CA LYS A 156 -6.78 4.41 -17.34
C LYS A 156 -6.46 4.91 -18.75
N ASP A 157 -5.80 6.05 -18.87
CA ASP A 157 -5.40 6.61 -20.17
C ASP A 157 -4.40 5.68 -20.89
N MET A 158 -3.45 5.10 -20.14
CA MET A 158 -2.50 4.12 -20.68
C MET A 158 -3.16 2.81 -21.13
N GLU A 159 -4.16 2.33 -20.39
CA GLU A 159 -4.94 1.15 -20.78
C GLU A 159 -5.74 1.42 -22.06
N ALA A 160 -6.35 2.60 -22.19
CA ALA A 160 -7.04 3.01 -23.41
C ALA A 160 -6.09 3.08 -24.61
N ASP A 161 -4.91 3.67 -24.46
CA ASP A 161 -3.90 3.73 -25.53
C ASP A 161 -3.43 2.32 -25.96
N ARG A 162 -3.35 1.38 -25.02
CA ARG A 162 -3.00 -0.03 -25.30
C ARG A 162 -4.09 -0.77 -26.06
N GLU A 163 -5.36 -0.52 -25.76
CA GLU A 163 -6.48 -1.10 -26.51
C GLU A 163 -6.52 -0.58 -27.96
N VAL A 164 -6.25 0.72 -28.17
CA VAL A 164 -6.20 1.33 -29.52
C VAL A 164 -5.05 0.76 -30.38
N TRP A 165 -3.94 0.32 -29.79
CA TRP A 165 -2.81 -0.29 -30.52
C TRP A 165 -2.97 -1.80 -30.76
N SER A 166 -4.07 -2.45 -30.40
CA SER A 166 -4.21 -3.88 -30.71
C SER A 166 -4.40 -4.06 -32.24
N PRO A 167 -3.42 -4.60 -33.01
CA PRO A 167 -3.63 -4.79 -34.44
C PRO A 167 -4.77 -5.80 -34.62
N GLU A 168 -5.81 -5.41 -35.37
CA GLU A 168 -6.87 -6.33 -35.77
C GLU A 168 -6.21 -7.55 -36.43
N ILE A 169 -6.32 -8.71 -35.78
CA ILE A 169 -6.03 -9.98 -36.41
C ILE A 169 -7.09 -10.15 -37.49
N ILE A 170 -6.74 -9.85 -38.74
CA ILE A 170 -7.59 -10.10 -39.90
C ILE A 170 -7.75 -11.63 -39.99
N VAL A 171 -8.85 -12.14 -39.47
CA VAL A 171 -9.28 -13.52 -39.68
C VAL A 171 -9.79 -13.62 -41.12
N PRO A 172 -9.22 -14.49 -41.99
CA PRO A 172 -9.70 -14.65 -43.35
C PRO A 172 -11.16 -15.14 -43.32
N HIS A 173 -11.98 -14.47 -44.12
CA HIS A 173 -13.40 -14.74 -44.29
C HIS A 173 -13.56 -15.89 -45.29
N ASP A 174 -13.86 -17.10 -44.81
CA ASP A 174 -14.28 -18.20 -45.69
C ASP A 174 -15.81 -18.31 -45.66
N GLU A 175 -16.40 -18.10 -46.84
CA GLU A 175 -17.83 -18.20 -47.11
C GLU A 175 -18.32 -19.64 -47.34
N GLU A 176 -19.62 -19.81 -47.03
CA GLU A 176 -20.59 -20.80 -47.51
C GLU A 176 -20.56 -22.27 -47.03
N ASN A 177 -21.63 -22.69 -46.35
CA ASN A 177 -22.65 -23.52 -47.02
C ASN A 177 -24.04 -23.43 -46.32
N PRO A 178 -25.17 -23.61 -47.06
CA PRO A 178 -26.52 -23.18 -46.70
C PRO A 178 -27.51 -24.31 -46.31
N GLY A 179 -28.68 -23.90 -45.82
CA GLY A 179 -29.94 -24.67 -45.78
C GLY A 179 -30.29 -25.21 -44.39
N VAL A 180 -31.51 -25.14 -43.83
CA VAL A 180 -32.90 -24.93 -44.28
C VAL A 180 -33.73 -24.57 -42.99
N PRO A 181 -34.96 -24.01 -43.07
CA PRO A 181 -35.42 -22.92 -42.20
C PRO A 181 -36.57 -23.30 -41.22
N PRO A 182 -37.52 -22.41 -40.83
CA PRO A 182 -37.83 -22.09 -39.42
C PRO A 182 -39.17 -22.68 -38.92
N ALA A 183 -39.38 -22.67 -37.60
CA ALA A 183 -40.68 -22.45 -36.94
C ALA A 183 -40.60 -22.83 -35.46
N MET A 184 -40.91 -21.90 -34.56
CA MET A 184 -42.19 -21.77 -33.84
C MET A 184 -41.98 -21.07 -32.51
N GLU A 185 -42.62 -19.90 -32.41
CA GLU A 185 -42.88 -19.13 -31.19
C GLU A 185 -43.74 -19.93 -30.21
N VAL A 186 -43.55 -19.67 -28.91
CA VAL A 186 -44.51 -19.56 -27.77
C VAL A 186 -43.74 -19.82 -26.46
N ASP A 187 -43.95 -19.18 -25.31
CA ASP A 187 -44.83 -18.09 -24.88
C ASP A 187 -44.28 -17.55 -23.54
N ASP A 188 -44.43 -16.24 -23.37
CA ASP A 188 -44.97 -15.48 -22.22
C ASP A 188 -44.58 -15.69 -20.74
N GLU A 189 -44.74 -14.54 -20.04
CA GLU A 189 -44.94 -14.27 -18.60
C GLU A 189 -43.69 -14.12 -17.69
N GLU A 190 -43.59 -13.16 -16.77
CA GLU A 190 -44.27 -11.89 -16.40
C GLU A 190 -43.31 -11.23 -15.38
N ASN A 191 -42.89 -9.98 -15.57
CA ASN A 191 -43.30 -8.79 -14.80
C ASN A 191 -43.34 -8.86 -13.25
N ALA A 192 -42.58 -7.96 -12.61
CA ALA A 192 -42.98 -7.00 -11.56
C ALA A 192 -41.72 -6.51 -10.78
N ALA A 193 -41.35 -5.22 -10.86
CA ALA A 193 -41.62 -4.15 -9.86
C ALA A 193 -40.88 -4.37 -8.51
N ASP A 194 -40.24 -3.42 -7.83
CA ASP A 194 -40.58 -2.00 -7.63
C ASP A 194 -39.42 -1.30 -6.84
N THR A 195 -39.14 -0.02 -7.17
CA THR A 195 -38.92 1.19 -6.32
C THR A 195 -38.24 1.05 -4.92
N ALA A 196 -37.33 1.87 -4.38
CA ALA A 196 -36.98 3.30 -4.43
C ALA A 196 -35.52 3.45 -3.89
N GLY A 197 -34.69 4.47 -4.13
CA GLY A 197 -34.98 5.89 -4.03
C GLY A 197 -34.72 6.43 -2.60
N HIS A 198 -33.45 6.62 -2.20
CA HIS A 198 -33.15 7.54 -1.08
C HIS A 198 -31.91 8.39 -1.37
N LYS A 199 -32.17 9.68 -1.61
CA LYS A 199 -31.21 10.78 -1.55
C LYS A 199 -31.16 11.20 -0.08
N GLU A 200 -29.97 11.36 0.48
CA GLU A 200 -29.84 12.17 1.69
C GLU A 200 -28.72 13.20 1.53
N SER A 201 -29.08 14.39 2.00
CA SER A 201 -28.52 15.69 1.72
C SER A 201 -27.39 16.05 2.67
N VAL A 202 -26.48 16.87 2.13
CA VAL A 202 -25.42 17.59 2.84
C VAL A 202 -26.01 18.56 3.85
N GLN A 203 -25.51 18.53 5.09
CA GLN A 203 -25.44 19.69 5.99
C GLN A 203 -24.07 19.70 6.69
N GLU A 204 -23.33 20.77 6.46
CA GLU A 204 -22.20 21.21 7.28
C GLU A 204 -22.75 21.87 8.54
N ASP A 205 -22.15 21.58 9.70
CA ASP A 205 -21.80 22.57 10.73
C ASP A 205 -20.90 21.90 11.78
N GLY A 206 -19.85 22.62 12.20
CA GLY A 206 -18.72 22.08 12.94
C GLY A 206 -18.86 22.03 14.46
N ASP A 207 -17.98 21.26 15.10
CA ASP A 207 -17.19 21.69 16.26
C ASP A 207 -15.95 20.80 16.39
N ASP A 208 -14.78 21.42 16.50
CA ASP A 208 -13.45 20.82 16.55
C ASP A 208 -13.05 20.61 18.02
N SER A 209 -13.60 19.57 18.65
CA SER A 209 -13.01 19.03 19.88
C SER A 209 -11.92 18.05 19.52
N GLY A 210 -10.71 18.30 20.02
CA GLY A 210 -9.51 17.48 19.83
C GLY A 210 -9.59 16.13 20.57
N ASP A 211 -10.58 15.32 20.23
CA ASP A 211 -10.73 13.96 20.73
C ASP A 211 -9.84 13.00 19.90
N PRO A 212 -9.22 12.00 20.55
CA PRO A 212 -8.47 10.97 19.85
C PRO A 212 -9.39 10.25 18.86
N PRO A 213 -8.86 9.76 17.71
CA PRO A 213 -9.69 9.07 16.73
C PRO A 213 -10.42 7.89 17.39
N ASP A 214 -11.74 7.91 17.33
CA ASP A 214 -12.60 6.86 17.86
C ASP A 214 -12.23 5.50 17.25
N LEU A 215 -12.42 4.43 18.03
CA LEU A 215 -12.21 3.05 17.61
C LEU A 215 -12.93 2.78 16.27
N MET A 216 -14.08 3.40 16.05
CA MET A 216 -14.86 3.30 14.80
C MET A 216 -14.13 3.91 13.60
N GLN A 217 -13.36 4.98 13.78
CA GLN A 217 -12.54 5.58 12.71
C GLN A 217 -11.32 4.70 12.40
N ALA A 218 -10.68 4.14 13.42
CA ALA A 218 -9.63 3.14 13.23
C ALA A 218 -10.17 1.88 12.53
N LEU A 219 -11.36 1.42 12.92
CA LEU A 219 -12.06 0.30 12.30
C LEU A 219 -12.43 0.63 10.84
N ALA A 220 -12.92 1.84 10.56
CA ALA A 220 -13.22 2.28 9.21
C ALA A 220 -11.98 2.26 8.31
N ILE A 221 -10.83 2.74 8.79
CA ILE A 221 -9.56 2.67 8.04
C ILE A 221 -9.14 1.21 7.76
N VAL A 222 -9.35 0.31 8.73
CA VAL A 222 -9.06 -1.12 8.55
C VAL A 222 -9.99 -1.76 7.52
N MET A 223 -11.28 -1.37 7.52
CA MET A 223 -12.34 -1.92 6.68
C MET A 223 -12.34 -1.37 5.24
N THR A 224 -12.04 -0.08 5.02
CA THR A 224 -12.04 0.53 3.67
C THR A 224 -10.83 0.14 2.82
N ALA A 225 -9.76 -0.34 3.43
CA ALA A 225 -8.61 -0.86 2.70
C ALA A 225 -8.80 -2.36 2.32
N GLY A 226 -10.05 -2.84 2.28
CA GLY A 226 -10.47 -4.25 2.23
C GLY A 226 -10.34 -5.00 0.89
N ASP A 227 -9.77 -4.42 -0.17
CA ASP A 227 -9.77 -5.08 -1.49
C ASP A 227 -8.48 -5.84 -1.85
N ARG A 228 -7.60 -6.16 -0.89
CA ARG A 228 -6.40 -7.01 -1.12
C ARG A 228 -6.29 -8.17 -0.12
N LEU A 229 -7.42 -8.79 0.23
CA LEU A 229 -7.56 -9.60 1.45
C LEU A 229 -7.26 -11.11 1.37
N ASN A 230 -6.83 -11.65 0.23
CA ASN A 230 -6.53 -13.10 0.11
C ASN A 230 -5.05 -13.42 -0.10
N MET A 231 -4.13 -12.72 0.58
CA MET A 231 -2.75 -13.21 0.69
C MET A 231 -2.62 -14.08 1.93
N ASP A 232 -2.11 -15.30 1.75
CA ASP A 232 -1.73 -16.16 2.85
C ASP A 232 -0.70 -15.43 3.71
N ILE A 233 -0.96 -15.34 5.01
CA ILE A 233 -0.13 -14.57 5.94
C ILE A 233 1.32 -15.05 5.91
N ASP A 234 1.53 -16.35 5.66
CA ASP A 234 2.85 -16.98 5.65
C ASP A 234 3.68 -16.55 4.42
N THR A 235 3.03 -16.12 3.34
CA THR A 235 3.69 -15.57 2.14
C THR A 235 4.10 -14.10 2.26
N LEU A 236 3.69 -13.43 3.35
CA LEU A 236 4.06 -12.04 3.56
C LEU A 236 5.48 -11.94 4.14
N PRO A 237 6.28 -10.96 3.70
CA PRO A 237 7.63 -10.78 4.20
C PRO A 237 7.62 -10.50 5.71
N LEU A 238 8.42 -11.25 6.45
CA LEU A 238 8.68 -11.01 7.88
C LEU A 238 9.72 -9.91 8.01
N VAL A 239 9.49 -8.95 8.90
CA VAL A 239 10.41 -7.84 9.13
C VAL A 239 10.77 -7.69 10.60
N ARG A 240 12.02 -7.27 10.85
CA ARG A 240 12.42 -6.69 12.13
C ARG A 240 12.17 -5.20 12.09
N ILE A 241 11.75 -4.63 13.21
CA ILE A 241 11.46 -3.19 13.32
C ILE A 241 12.21 -2.55 14.49
N SER A 242 12.47 -1.26 14.35
CA SER A 242 12.95 -0.40 15.44
C SER A 242 12.17 0.91 15.48
N LEU A 243 11.91 1.40 16.70
CA LEU A 243 11.35 2.73 16.94
C LEU A 243 12.42 3.83 16.96
N ASP A 244 13.69 3.46 17.10
CA ASP A 244 14.82 4.36 16.86
C ASP A 244 15.12 4.35 15.36
N LEU A 245 14.67 5.40 14.68
CA LEU A 245 14.88 5.55 13.24
C LEU A 245 16.36 5.64 12.87
N THR A 246 17.28 5.86 13.82
CA THR A 246 18.73 5.94 13.59
C THR A 246 19.44 4.60 13.75
N GLU A 247 18.79 3.60 14.36
CA GLU A 247 19.36 2.26 14.55
C GLU A 247 19.80 1.65 13.20
N GLY A 248 20.99 1.08 13.14
CA GLY A 248 21.55 0.51 11.90
C GLY A 248 22.09 1.53 10.89
N GLY A 249 22.17 2.82 11.23
CA GLY A 249 22.89 3.82 10.44
C GLY A 249 22.09 4.36 9.25
N LYS A 250 22.70 4.39 8.06
CA LYS A 250 22.06 4.91 6.83
C LYS A 250 20.91 3.98 6.39
N PHE A 251 19.83 4.57 5.89
CA PHE A 251 18.73 3.83 5.26
C PHE A 251 18.82 3.92 3.73
N GLU A 252 18.25 2.93 3.06
CA GLU A 252 18.32 2.76 1.60
C GLU A 252 17.04 3.21 0.90
N ASP A 253 17.13 3.34 -0.43
CA ASP A 253 15.95 3.60 -1.28
C ASP A 253 14.90 2.50 -1.08
N PRO A 254 13.63 2.85 -0.81
CA PRO A 254 12.53 1.92 -0.59
C PRO A 254 12.37 0.77 -1.60
N ARG A 255 12.74 0.99 -2.86
CA ARG A 255 12.65 -0.04 -3.91
C ARG A 255 13.65 -1.17 -3.68
N GLY A 256 14.74 -0.90 -2.95
CA GLY A 256 15.66 -1.92 -2.48
C GLY A 256 14.97 -2.98 -1.64
N PHE A 257 14.00 -2.60 -0.80
CA PHE A 257 13.23 -3.54 0.01
C PHE A 257 12.38 -4.46 -0.86
N LEU A 258 11.70 -3.90 -1.87
CA LEU A 258 10.90 -4.68 -2.81
C LEU A 258 11.74 -5.69 -3.59
N LYS A 259 12.99 -5.33 -3.92
CA LYS A 259 13.96 -6.23 -4.55
C LYS A 259 14.43 -7.33 -3.61
N GLU A 260 14.69 -7.03 -2.34
CA GLU A 260 15.05 -8.04 -1.33
C GLU A 260 13.92 -9.05 -1.11
N VAL A 261 12.67 -8.56 -1.03
CA VAL A 261 11.49 -9.45 -0.92
C VAL A 261 11.35 -10.34 -2.16
N ALA A 262 11.50 -9.78 -3.36
CA ALA A 262 11.43 -10.58 -4.59
C ALA A 262 12.53 -11.66 -4.64
N ALA A 263 13.77 -11.31 -4.27
CA ALA A 263 14.87 -12.27 -4.19
C ALA A 263 14.60 -13.41 -3.20
N MET A 264 13.97 -13.10 -2.05
CA MET A 264 13.57 -14.15 -1.11
C MET A 264 12.53 -15.09 -1.69
N THR A 265 11.48 -14.58 -2.35
CA THR A 265 10.45 -15.41 -2.98
C THR A 265 11.02 -16.26 -4.13
N GLU A 266 12.00 -15.76 -4.88
CA GLU A 266 12.70 -16.54 -5.90
C GLU A 266 13.51 -17.71 -5.29
N CYS A 267 14.08 -17.54 -4.09
CA CYS A 267 14.75 -18.62 -3.37
C CYS A 267 13.80 -19.72 -2.88
N GLU A 268 12.51 -19.43 -2.68
CA GLU A 268 11.49 -20.42 -2.30
C GLU A 268 11.13 -21.38 -3.45
N ILE A 269 11.45 -21.02 -4.70
CA ILE A 269 11.07 -21.76 -5.92
C ILE A 269 12.15 -22.78 -6.36
N VAL A 270 13.29 -22.87 -5.64
CA VAL A 270 14.43 -23.74 -6.00
C VAL A 270 14.45 -25.06 -5.24
#